data_AF-A0A963I159-F1
#
_entry.id   AF-A0A963I159-F1
#
_cell.length_a   1.000
_cell.length_b   1.000
_cell.length_c   1.000
_cell.angle_alpha   90.00
_cell.angle_beta   90.00
_cell.angle_gamma   90.00
#
_symmetry.space_group_name_H-M   'P 1'
#
loop_
_entity.id
_entity.type
_entity.pdbx_description
1 polymer ?
#
loop_
_entity_poly.entity_id
_entity_poly.type
_entity_poly.pdbx_seq_one_letter_code
_entity_poly.pdbx_strand_id
1 'polypeptide(L)'
;MNKHSFSPFAVERLLILLATLVALAACTGDKVVAPTYHDDLDGAIAALAGRIAEQLPGGLLSVGQGGKIVVVDAFFNEQSAEVTNSGVHVQKGLVERLAKANDKYEFAALSTRNLSKSSLAILGSVRLAGKAANNEKSYARIEAVVREVESGKVVANAVAFVASQQFDATPTRLYMDMPMFLAGDEHQQRLQVVAGNAAPVKDVVGVSARIAEATEQYNAGNFSESGRLFKEALDASGGKSLLALSGLYQSEFRGGDFLAAERTFGELVAAAIGSGKLSIKFLFEVNGTAFAATGDLTRQYPMWQRQIAKQIAEGSACLEVQGHASRSGTEAYNDKLSARRAEYVANSLRSIRPDLKGRLSSSGKGFSENIVGSGTDDAQDAIDRRVEFKILPCAQ
;
A
#
# COMPACT_ATOMS: atom_id res chain seq x y z
N MET A 1 91.28 -15.82 -36.75
CA MET A 1 91.30 -17.11 -36.03
C MET A 1 90.26 -17.04 -34.91
N ASN A 2 89.34 -18.00 -34.88
CA ASN A 2 88.35 -18.33 -33.83
C ASN A 2 87.32 -17.25 -33.41
N LYS A 3 86.05 -17.39 -33.81
CA LYS A 3 84.89 -18.05 -33.13
C LYS A 3 83.99 -16.98 -32.46
N HIS A 4 82.88 -16.60 -33.12
CA HIS A 4 81.50 -17.08 -32.92
C HIS A 4 80.72 -16.31 -31.83
N SER A 5 79.70 -15.54 -32.25
CA SER A 5 78.33 -15.72 -31.72
C SER A 5 77.31 -15.04 -32.65
N PHE A 6 76.37 -15.85 -33.15
CA PHE A 6 75.19 -15.43 -33.92
C PHE A 6 74.10 -14.89 -32.97
N SER A 7 73.31 -13.90 -33.43
CA SER A 7 72.09 -13.42 -32.78
C SER A 7 70.97 -14.46 -32.81
N PRO A 8 69.93 -14.33 -31.96
CA PRO A 8 68.64 -14.01 -32.60
C PRO A 8 67.73 -13.07 -31.81
N PHE A 9 66.96 -12.29 -32.58
CA PHE A 9 65.65 -11.74 -32.25
C PHE A 9 64.76 -12.80 -31.58
N ALA A 10 64.16 -12.44 -30.43
CA ALA A 10 62.88 -12.93 -29.87
C ALA A 10 62.94 -12.93 -28.33
N VAL A 11 63.08 -11.74 -27.72
CA VAL A 11 62.94 -11.56 -26.27
C VAL A 11 61.94 -10.44 -26.03
N GLU A 12 60.68 -10.68 -26.39
CA GLU A 12 59.58 -9.78 -26.03
C GLU A 12 58.22 -10.50 -26.01
N ARG A 13 58.18 -11.74 -25.51
CA ARG A 13 56.93 -12.48 -25.22
C ARG A 13 57.10 -13.45 -24.06
N LEU A 14 57.64 -12.98 -22.93
CA LEU A 14 57.66 -13.80 -21.71
C LEU A 14 57.77 -12.96 -20.43
N LEU A 15 56.94 -11.93 -20.29
CA LEU A 15 56.81 -11.13 -19.06
C LEU A 15 55.36 -10.67 -18.81
N ILE A 16 54.38 -11.49 -19.23
CA ILE A 16 52.97 -11.35 -18.87
C ILE A 16 52.45 -12.74 -18.49
N LEU A 17 52.98 -13.32 -17.42
CA LEU A 17 52.43 -14.56 -16.84
C LEU A 17 52.64 -14.68 -15.32
N LEU A 18 52.98 -13.57 -14.64
CA LEU A 18 53.15 -13.54 -13.19
C LEU A 18 52.60 -12.26 -12.53
N ALA A 19 51.44 -11.80 -13.01
CA ALA A 19 50.68 -10.70 -12.40
C ALA A 19 49.16 -10.94 -12.46
N THR A 20 48.74 -12.21 -12.40
CA THR A 20 47.33 -12.62 -12.29
C THR A 20 47.18 -13.64 -11.15
N LEU A 21 47.69 -13.28 -9.98
CA LEU A 21 47.22 -13.81 -8.71
C LEU A 21 46.77 -12.61 -7.86
N VAL A 22 45.60 -12.74 -7.24
CA VAL A 22 44.94 -11.78 -6.35
C VAL A 22 44.07 -10.73 -7.06
N ALA A 23 42.97 -11.18 -7.67
CA ALA A 23 41.69 -10.47 -7.68
C ALA A 23 40.53 -11.42 -8.01
N LEU A 24 40.44 -12.57 -7.33
CA LEU A 24 39.10 -13.14 -7.10
C LEU A 24 38.47 -12.29 -5.99
N ALA A 25 37.88 -11.17 -6.41
CA ALA A 25 36.84 -10.55 -5.63
C ALA A 25 35.81 -11.66 -5.36
N ALA A 26 35.64 -11.99 -4.09
CA ALA A 26 34.51 -12.77 -3.65
C ALA A 26 33.26 -11.98 -4.04
N CYS A 27 32.66 -12.33 -5.18
CA CYS A 27 31.24 -12.12 -5.37
C CYS A 27 30.58 -12.97 -4.28
N THR A 28 30.30 -12.36 -3.13
CA THR A 28 29.31 -12.87 -2.20
C THR A 28 27.99 -12.81 -2.93
N GLY A 29 27.72 -13.81 -3.78
CA GLY A 29 26.40 -14.03 -4.31
C GLY A 29 25.50 -14.20 -3.11
N ASP A 30 24.52 -13.29 -2.96
CA ASP A 30 23.44 -13.46 -2.01
C ASP A 30 22.93 -14.89 -2.17
N LYS A 31 23.09 -15.71 -1.13
CA LYS A 31 22.53 -17.06 -1.13
C LYS A 31 21.03 -16.86 -1.37
N VAL A 32 20.55 -17.27 -2.54
CA VAL A 32 19.12 -17.25 -2.84
C VAL A 32 18.45 -18.19 -1.84
N VAL A 33 17.91 -17.63 -0.76
CA VAL A 33 17.22 -18.38 0.28
C VAL A 33 15.96 -18.95 -0.34
N ALA A 34 15.81 -20.28 -0.26
CA ALA A 34 14.63 -20.95 -0.81
C ALA A 34 13.35 -20.38 -0.16
N PRO A 35 12.28 -20.16 -0.95
CA PRO A 35 11.01 -19.69 -0.41
C PRO A 35 10.45 -20.69 0.61
N THR A 36 10.06 -20.21 1.78
CA THR A 36 9.44 -21.03 2.84
C THR A 36 7.93 -20.92 2.75
N TYR A 37 7.27 -22.07 2.62
CA TYR A 37 5.81 -22.19 2.54
C TYR A 37 5.27 -22.76 3.85
N HIS A 38 4.18 -22.18 4.33
CA HIS A 38 3.55 -22.53 5.59
C HIS A 38 2.07 -22.80 5.37
N ASP A 39 1.56 -23.84 6.03
CA ASP A 39 0.13 -24.18 6.01
C ASP A 39 -0.68 -23.32 7.00
N ASP A 40 -0.03 -22.53 7.88
CA ASP A 40 -0.66 -21.63 8.86
C ASP A 40 0.10 -20.30 8.99
N LEU A 41 -0.62 -19.26 9.46
CA LEU A 41 -0.09 -17.89 9.54
C LEU A 41 0.97 -17.74 10.64
N ASP A 42 0.82 -18.42 11.77
CA ASP A 42 1.76 -18.32 12.89
C ASP A 42 3.12 -18.91 12.55
N GLY A 43 3.16 -19.99 11.78
CA GLY A 43 4.37 -20.58 11.20
C GLY A 43 5.08 -19.63 10.24
N ALA A 44 4.32 -18.92 9.39
CA ALA A 44 4.89 -17.90 8.51
C ALA A 44 5.49 -16.73 9.29
N ILE A 45 4.80 -16.23 10.32
CA ILE A 45 5.29 -15.18 11.22
C ILE A 45 6.55 -15.64 11.95
N ALA A 46 6.60 -16.90 12.43
CA ALA A 46 7.78 -17.46 13.06
C ALA A 46 9.00 -17.48 12.12
N ALA A 47 8.81 -17.86 10.86
CA ALA A 47 9.88 -17.87 9.87
C ALA A 47 10.34 -16.46 9.49
N LEU A 48 9.44 -15.46 9.45
CA LEU A 48 9.81 -14.06 9.28
C LEU A 48 10.65 -13.56 10.46
N ALA A 49 10.17 -13.78 11.69
CA ALA A 49 10.87 -13.35 12.91
C ALA A 49 12.26 -13.98 13.04
N GLY A 50 12.38 -15.28 12.77
CA GLY A 50 13.68 -15.98 12.81
C GLY A 50 14.69 -15.39 11.83
N ARG A 51 14.29 -15.21 10.57
CA ARG A 51 15.17 -14.62 9.54
C ARG A 51 15.57 -13.18 9.84
N ILE A 52 14.65 -12.37 10.37
CA ILE A 52 14.97 -11.00 10.79
C ILE A 52 15.96 -11.04 11.95
N ALA A 53 15.72 -11.86 12.98
CA ALA A 53 16.58 -11.97 14.14
C ALA A 53 18.02 -12.40 13.79
N GLU A 54 18.18 -13.33 12.84
CA GLU A 54 19.49 -13.79 12.33
C GLU A 54 20.30 -12.68 11.65
N GLN A 55 19.62 -11.74 10.98
CA GLN A 55 20.24 -10.66 10.22
C GLN A 55 20.45 -9.38 11.03
N LEU A 56 19.71 -9.21 12.12
CA LEU A 56 19.85 -8.03 12.97
C LEU A 56 21.27 -7.94 13.55
N PRO A 57 21.93 -6.77 13.44
CA PRO A 57 23.30 -6.62 13.88
C PRO A 57 23.42 -6.88 15.37
N GLY A 58 24.35 -7.76 15.74
CA GLY A 58 24.57 -8.21 17.11
C GLY A 58 25.34 -7.23 18.00
N GLY A 59 25.90 -6.16 17.45
CA GLY A 59 26.52 -5.07 18.21
C GLY A 59 25.67 -3.81 18.18
N LEU A 60 25.88 -2.90 19.15
CA LEU A 60 25.51 -1.50 18.96
C LEU A 60 26.25 -1.03 17.72
N LEU A 61 25.61 -1.08 16.55
CA LEU A 61 25.88 -0.09 15.54
C LEU A 61 25.86 1.25 16.28
N SER A 62 26.74 2.15 15.87
CA SER A 62 26.70 3.57 16.18
C SER A 62 25.44 4.23 15.62
N VAL A 63 24.28 3.63 15.89
CA VAL A 63 22.95 4.20 15.92
C VAL A 63 23.07 5.35 16.92
N GLY A 64 23.28 6.55 16.40
CA GLY A 64 23.51 7.73 17.24
C GLY A 64 22.37 7.91 18.22
N GLN A 65 22.60 7.64 19.50
CA GLN A 65 21.74 7.89 20.68
C GLN A 65 20.22 7.59 20.58
N GLY A 66 19.76 6.94 19.50
CA GLY A 66 18.40 6.48 19.28
C GLY A 66 18.22 5.09 19.89
N GLY A 67 17.21 4.95 20.73
CA GLY A 67 17.03 3.84 21.66
C GLY A 67 16.93 2.44 21.05
N LYS A 68 16.96 1.44 21.94
CA LYS A 68 16.90 0.00 21.63
C LYS A 68 15.59 -0.44 20.95
N ILE A 69 14.64 0.47 20.69
CA ILE A 69 13.32 0.14 20.18
C ILE A 69 13.36 0.01 18.66
N VAL A 70 12.83 -1.08 18.14
CA VAL A 70 12.52 -1.30 16.73
C VAL A 70 11.00 -1.25 16.57
N VAL A 71 10.51 -0.31 15.77
CA VAL A 71 9.07 -0.16 15.53
C VAL A 71 8.61 -1.08 14.41
N VAL A 72 7.39 -1.60 14.51
CA VAL A 72 6.79 -2.50 13.52
C VAL A 72 5.48 -1.92 13.02
N ASP A 73 5.43 -1.57 11.73
CA ASP A 73 4.23 -1.08 11.05
C ASP A 73 3.27 -2.23 10.71
N ALA A 74 1.99 -1.91 10.55
CA ALA A 74 1.00 -2.87 10.08
C ALA A 74 1.25 -3.23 8.60
N PHE A 75 1.03 -4.50 8.26
CA PHE A 75 1.31 -5.00 6.93
C PHE A 75 0.14 -4.68 6.00
N PHE A 76 0.42 -3.98 4.90
CA PHE A 76 -0.59 -3.56 3.93
C PHE A 76 -0.62 -4.45 2.69
N ASN A 77 -1.77 -4.54 2.04
CA ASN A 77 -1.92 -5.25 0.79
C ASN A 77 -1.30 -4.44 -0.36
N GLU A 78 -0.42 -5.07 -1.14
CA GLU A 78 0.31 -4.42 -2.23
C GLU A 78 -0.60 -3.97 -3.37
N GLN A 79 -1.73 -4.63 -3.57
CA GLN A 79 -2.68 -4.32 -4.62
C GLN A 79 -3.70 -3.25 -4.18
N SER A 80 -4.29 -3.39 -2.99
CA SER A 80 -5.38 -2.51 -2.53
C SER A 80 -4.94 -1.33 -1.65
N ALA A 81 -3.70 -1.32 -1.15
CA ALA A 81 -3.19 -0.40 -0.12
C ALA A 81 -3.80 -0.59 1.28
N GLU A 82 -4.75 -1.50 1.44
CA GLU A 82 -5.51 -1.69 2.68
C GLU A 82 -4.72 -2.51 3.70
N VAL A 83 -4.91 -2.20 4.97
CA VAL A 83 -4.48 -3.08 6.07
C VAL A 83 -5.62 -4.02 6.41
N THR A 84 -5.34 -5.33 6.39
CA THR A 84 -6.31 -6.41 6.66
C THR A 84 -6.16 -6.96 8.08
N ASN A 85 -7.11 -7.77 8.53
CA ASN A 85 -7.05 -8.46 9.83
C ASN A 85 -5.76 -9.29 9.97
N SER A 86 -5.41 -10.10 8.97
CA SER A 86 -4.13 -10.83 9.00
C SER A 86 -2.90 -9.92 8.90
N GLY A 87 -2.97 -8.78 8.22
CA GLY A 87 -1.89 -7.79 8.21
C GLY A 87 -1.58 -7.23 9.61
N VAL A 88 -2.61 -6.98 10.42
CA VAL A 88 -2.47 -6.61 11.83
C VAL A 88 -1.95 -7.79 12.68
N HIS A 89 -2.43 -9.01 12.42
CA HIS A 89 -1.97 -10.22 13.12
C HIS A 89 -0.47 -10.47 12.91
N VAL A 90 0.02 -10.30 11.67
CA VAL A 90 1.44 -10.40 11.34
C VAL A 90 2.26 -9.39 12.13
N GLN A 91 1.83 -8.13 12.20
CA GLN A 91 2.52 -7.09 12.95
C GLN A 91 2.63 -7.44 14.45
N LYS A 92 1.53 -7.83 15.09
CA LYS A 92 1.52 -8.24 16.50
C LYS A 92 2.39 -9.47 16.76
N GLY A 93 2.23 -10.50 15.94
CA GLY A 93 3.00 -11.74 16.06
C GLY A 93 4.50 -11.53 15.85
N LEU A 94 4.92 -10.62 14.96
CA LEU A 94 6.32 -10.25 14.78
C LEU A 94 6.88 -9.55 16.01
N VAL A 95 6.17 -8.56 16.56
CA VAL A 95 6.58 -7.86 17.80
C VAL A 95 6.81 -8.86 18.92
N GLU A 96 5.86 -9.76 19.16
CA GLU A 96 5.93 -10.75 20.25
C GLU A 96 7.07 -11.76 20.05
N ARG A 97 7.27 -12.26 18.83
CA ARG A 97 8.28 -13.28 18.55
C ARG A 97 9.69 -12.70 18.52
N LEU A 98 9.88 -11.52 17.95
CA LEU A 98 11.19 -10.85 17.95
C LEU A 98 11.63 -10.46 19.35
N ALA A 99 10.71 -9.99 20.20
CA ALA A 99 10.99 -9.72 21.61
C ALA A 99 11.44 -10.97 22.39
N LYS A 100 11.00 -12.17 21.99
CA LYS A 100 11.45 -13.45 22.59
C LYS A 100 12.78 -13.94 22.01
N ALA A 101 13.03 -13.68 20.72
CA ALA A 101 14.20 -14.17 20.00
C ALA A 101 15.43 -13.26 20.17
N ASN A 102 15.26 -12.03 20.65
CA ASN A 102 16.31 -11.02 20.71
C ASN A 102 16.19 -10.16 21.98
N ASP A 103 17.22 -10.20 22.81
CA ASP A 103 17.32 -9.47 24.08
C ASP A 103 18.02 -8.10 23.95
N LYS A 104 18.54 -7.79 22.75
CA LYS A 104 19.29 -6.56 22.47
C LYS A 104 18.39 -5.41 22.05
N TYR A 105 17.28 -5.75 21.40
CA TYR A 105 16.29 -4.80 20.91
C TYR A 105 14.95 -4.99 21.63
N GLU A 106 14.29 -3.89 21.91
CA GLU A 106 12.87 -3.86 22.26
C GLU A 106 12.07 -3.75 20.97
N PHE A 107 10.94 -4.45 20.86
CA PHE A 107 10.07 -4.37 19.68
C PHE A 107 8.73 -3.83 20.10
N ALA A 108 8.18 -2.90 19.30
CA ALA A 108 6.89 -2.29 19.60
C ALA A 108 6.12 -1.95 18.32
N ALA A 109 4.80 -1.83 18.45
CA ALA A 109 3.98 -1.28 17.38
C ALA A 109 4.43 0.14 17.00
N LEU A 110 4.30 0.47 15.71
CA LEU A 110 4.57 1.81 15.22
C LEU A 110 3.62 2.83 15.86
N SER A 111 4.22 3.87 16.44
CA SER A 111 3.54 5.01 17.06
C SER A 111 4.51 6.19 17.05
N THR A 112 4.03 7.43 17.17
CA THR A 112 4.92 8.61 17.20
C THR A 112 5.85 8.54 18.41
N ARG A 113 5.31 8.06 19.55
CA ARG A 113 6.07 7.82 20.78
C ARG A 113 7.21 6.82 20.56
N ASN A 114 6.93 5.66 19.97
CA ASN A 114 7.95 4.62 19.81
C ASN A 114 8.95 4.99 18.70
N LEU A 115 8.48 5.62 17.62
CA LEU A 115 9.32 6.09 16.52
C LEU A 115 10.34 7.13 16.99
N SER A 116 9.96 8.05 17.88
CA SER A 116 10.87 9.06 18.44
C SER A 116 12.09 8.48 19.19
N LYS A 117 12.00 7.20 19.58
CA LYS A 117 13.03 6.45 20.30
C LYS A 117 13.66 5.35 19.45
N SER A 118 13.34 5.31 18.16
CA SER A 118 13.71 4.22 17.26
C SER A 118 14.56 4.72 16.12
N SER A 119 15.59 3.95 15.78
CA SER A 119 16.40 4.15 14.57
C SER A 119 16.07 3.13 13.48
N LEU A 120 15.27 2.11 13.80
CA LEU A 120 14.96 1.00 12.91
C LEU A 120 13.45 0.79 12.83
N ALA A 121 12.93 0.67 11.62
CA ALA A 121 11.53 0.34 11.38
C ALA A 121 11.42 -0.97 10.59
N ILE A 122 10.53 -1.86 11.04
CA ILE A 122 10.06 -3.02 10.27
C ILE A 122 8.82 -2.59 9.51
N LEU A 123 8.92 -2.65 8.19
CA LEU A 123 7.90 -2.26 7.24
C LEU A 123 7.56 -3.48 6.40
N GLY A 124 6.29 -3.68 6.09
CA GLY A 124 5.88 -4.91 5.46
C GLY A 124 4.66 -4.80 4.57
N SER A 125 4.60 -5.70 3.60
CA SER A 125 3.54 -5.78 2.62
C SER A 125 3.10 -7.23 2.44
N VAL A 126 1.88 -7.38 1.92
CA VAL A 126 1.32 -8.68 1.55
C VAL A 126 0.83 -8.63 0.11
N ARG A 127 1.20 -9.63 -0.67
CA ARG A 127 0.63 -9.89 -2.00
C ARG A 127 -0.13 -11.19 -1.97
N LEU A 128 -1.44 -11.13 -2.20
CA LEU A 128 -2.22 -12.34 -2.44
C LEU A 128 -1.86 -12.86 -3.83
N ALA A 129 -1.23 -14.04 -3.93
CA ALA A 129 -0.90 -14.62 -5.22
C ALA A 129 -2.10 -15.42 -5.77
N GLY A 130 -2.38 -15.26 -7.07
CA GLY A 130 -3.19 -16.23 -7.81
C GLY A 130 -2.53 -17.61 -7.82
N LYS A 131 -3.27 -18.66 -8.22
CA LYS A 131 -2.72 -20.02 -8.34
C LYS A 131 -1.40 -19.98 -9.11
N ALA A 132 -0.31 -20.49 -8.52
CA ALA A 132 0.94 -20.65 -9.26
C ALA A 132 0.70 -21.70 -10.36
N ALA A 133 1.31 -21.51 -11.54
CA ALA A 133 1.04 -22.31 -12.74
C ALA A 133 1.16 -23.84 -12.54
N ASN A 134 1.88 -24.29 -11.50
CA ASN A 134 2.10 -25.71 -11.18
C ASN A 134 1.62 -26.13 -9.77
N ASN A 135 0.95 -25.27 -8.98
CA ASN A 135 0.43 -25.63 -7.64
C ASN A 135 -1.10 -25.48 -7.60
N GLU A 136 -1.79 -26.51 -7.10
CA GLU A 136 -3.23 -26.44 -6.79
C GLU A 136 -3.53 -25.44 -5.65
N LYS A 137 -2.56 -25.19 -4.77
CA LYS A 137 -2.67 -24.25 -3.63
C LYS A 137 -2.24 -22.83 -4.03
N SER A 138 -3.06 -21.84 -3.64
CA SER A 138 -2.74 -20.40 -3.67
C SER A 138 -2.11 -19.99 -2.34
N TYR A 139 -1.13 -19.08 -2.41
CA TYR A 139 -0.40 -18.57 -1.23
C TYR A 139 -0.41 -17.04 -1.19
N ALA A 140 -0.49 -16.48 0.00
CA ALA A 140 -0.16 -15.07 0.26
C ALA A 140 1.34 -14.95 0.52
N ARG A 141 2.01 -14.03 -0.18
CA ARG A 141 3.41 -13.67 0.05
C ARG A 141 3.45 -12.52 1.06
N ILE A 142 4.12 -12.73 2.19
CA ILE A 142 4.33 -11.72 3.22
C ILE A 142 5.81 -11.31 3.17
N GLU A 143 6.06 -10.02 2.98
CA GLU A 143 7.41 -9.44 2.94
C GLU A 143 7.58 -8.46 4.09
N ALA A 144 8.70 -8.56 4.78
CA ALA A 144 9.10 -7.66 5.86
C ALA A 144 10.52 -7.16 5.59
N VAL A 145 10.74 -5.86 5.71
CA VAL A 145 12.05 -5.22 5.60
C VAL A 145 12.33 -4.41 6.85
N VAL A 146 13.55 -4.51 7.37
CA VAL A 146 14.06 -3.67 8.45
C VAL A 146 14.90 -2.57 7.81
N ARG A 147 14.51 -1.32 8.03
CA ARG A 147 15.15 -0.13 7.47
C ARG A 147 15.70 0.75 8.61
N GLU A 148 16.87 1.32 8.42
CA GLU A 148 17.30 2.47 9.22
C GLU A 148 16.45 3.69 8.84
N VAL A 149 15.84 4.33 9.83
CA VAL A 149 14.85 5.40 9.63
C VAL A 149 15.47 6.62 8.94
N GLU A 150 16.67 7.03 9.36
CA GLU A 150 17.33 8.24 8.82
C GLU A 150 17.99 7.99 7.46
N SER A 151 18.81 6.93 7.32
CA SER A 151 19.54 6.69 6.07
C SER A 151 18.72 5.93 5.01
N GLY A 152 17.66 5.26 5.43
CA GLY A 152 16.93 4.32 4.60
C GLY A 152 17.69 3.03 4.28
N LYS A 153 18.84 2.74 4.92
CA LYS A 153 19.58 1.50 4.66
C LYS A 153 18.77 0.27 5.03
N VAL A 154 18.77 -0.75 4.17
CA VAL A 154 18.21 -2.08 4.50
C VAL A 154 19.16 -2.79 5.45
N VAL A 155 18.64 -3.20 6.61
CA VAL A 155 19.39 -3.92 7.67
C VAL A 155 19.08 -5.41 7.64
N ALA A 156 17.84 -5.77 7.38
CA ALA A 156 17.40 -7.15 7.25
C ALA A 156 16.17 -7.21 6.35
N ASN A 157 15.91 -8.36 5.75
CA ASN A 157 14.65 -8.62 5.05
C ASN A 157 14.24 -10.09 5.19
N ALA A 158 12.94 -10.35 5.14
CA ALA A 158 12.39 -11.69 5.19
C ALA A 158 11.12 -11.80 4.35
N VAL A 159 10.95 -12.96 3.72
CA VAL A 159 9.78 -13.29 2.91
C VAL A 159 9.25 -14.65 3.33
N ALA A 160 7.98 -14.76 3.67
CA ALA A 160 7.30 -16.02 3.95
C ALA A 160 6.04 -16.17 3.10
N PHE A 161 5.68 -17.41 2.80
CA PHE A 161 4.45 -17.73 2.08
C PHE A 161 3.51 -18.49 3.01
N VAL A 162 2.24 -18.09 3.06
CA VAL A 162 1.19 -18.77 3.83
C VAL A 162 0.06 -19.19 2.89
N ALA A 163 -0.53 -20.36 3.11
CA ALA A 163 -1.70 -20.77 2.34
C ALA A 163 -2.79 -19.68 2.40
N SER A 164 -3.32 -19.23 1.24
CA SER A 164 -4.22 -18.08 1.18
C SER A 164 -5.49 -18.26 2.02
N GLN A 165 -5.95 -19.50 2.23
CA GLN A 165 -7.10 -19.82 3.08
C GLN A 165 -6.88 -19.49 4.56
N GLN A 166 -5.63 -19.40 5.00
CA GLN A 166 -5.26 -19.01 6.36
C GLN A 166 -4.93 -17.52 6.48
N PHE A 167 -5.09 -16.76 5.40
CA PHE A 167 -4.87 -15.31 5.40
C PHE A 167 -6.22 -14.60 5.30
N ASP A 168 -6.66 -14.01 6.40
CA ASP A 168 -7.84 -13.15 6.44
C ASP A 168 -7.51 -11.80 5.79
N ALA A 169 -7.88 -11.69 4.51
CA ALA A 169 -7.73 -10.48 3.72
C ALA A 169 -8.91 -9.50 3.87
N THR A 170 -9.81 -9.70 4.84
CA THR A 170 -10.84 -8.71 5.17
C THR A 170 -10.17 -7.40 5.60
N PRO A 171 -10.46 -6.26 4.95
CA PRO A 171 -9.92 -4.97 5.37
C PRO A 171 -10.33 -4.63 6.80
N THR A 172 -9.46 -3.95 7.54
CA THR A 172 -9.82 -3.44 8.87
C THR A 172 -10.94 -2.39 8.79
N ARG A 173 -11.62 -2.15 9.91
CA ARG A 173 -12.82 -1.30 9.98
C ARG A 173 -12.65 0.06 9.31
N LEU A 174 -11.53 0.75 9.57
CA LEU A 174 -11.23 2.04 8.95
C LEU A 174 -11.27 1.95 7.42
N TYR A 175 -10.54 1.00 6.82
CA TYR A 175 -10.47 0.84 5.37
C TYR A 175 -11.81 0.37 4.75
N MET A 176 -12.59 -0.43 5.48
CA MET A 176 -13.95 -0.77 5.05
C MET A 176 -14.86 0.46 4.97
N ASP A 177 -14.72 1.37 5.94
CA ASP A 177 -15.51 2.59 6.03
C ASP A 177 -15.08 3.65 4.99
N MET A 178 -13.81 3.71 4.61
CA MET A 178 -13.23 4.74 3.72
C MET A 178 -14.02 4.97 2.42
N PRO A 179 -14.14 6.25 1.98
CA PRO A 179 -14.96 6.60 0.83
C PRO A 179 -14.29 6.31 -0.52
N MET A 180 -13.00 5.96 -0.52
CA MET A 180 -12.20 5.75 -1.72
C MET A 180 -11.14 4.69 -1.52
N PHE A 181 -10.63 4.18 -2.65
CA PHE A 181 -9.47 3.30 -2.69
C PHE A 181 -8.19 4.09 -2.82
N LEU A 182 -7.16 3.69 -2.07
CA LEU A 182 -5.98 4.53 -1.82
C LEU A 182 -4.72 4.01 -2.53
N ALA A 183 -4.88 3.42 -3.72
CA ALA A 183 -3.79 2.84 -4.52
C ALA A 183 -2.95 3.87 -5.32
N GLY A 184 -2.88 5.13 -4.85
CA GLY A 184 -2.17 6.24 -5.51
C GLY A 184 -0.69 6.39 -5.10
N ASP A 185 -0.14 7.59 -5.28
CA ASP A 185 1.30 7.88 -5.04
C ASP A 185 1.78 7.55 -3.62
N GLU A 186 0.98 7.84 -2.60
CA GLU A 186 1.28 7.52 -1.20
C GLU A 186 1.48 6.01 -1.00
N HIS A 187 0.65 5.19 -1.67
CA HIS A 187 0.80 3.73 -1.67
C HIS A 187 2.05 3.29 -2.44
N GLN A 188 2.34 3.91 -3.58
CA GLN A 188 3.57 3.62 -4.33
C GLN A 188 4.84 3.94 -3.53
N GLN A 189 4.84 5.02 -2.74
CA GLN A 189 5.94 5.34 -1.83
C GLN A 189 6.13 4.26 -0.76
N ARG A 190 5.04 3.77 -0.15
CA ARG A 190 5.10 2.66 0.82
C ARG A 190 5.68 1.40 0.19
N LEU A 191 5.26 1.06 -1.04
CA LEU A 191 5.83 -0.07 -1.79
C LEU A 191 7.33 0.09 -2.06
N GLN A 192 7.78 1.28 -2.46
CA GLN A 192 9.22 1.56 -2.68
C GLN A 192 10.03 1.42 -1.39
N VAL A 193 9.47 1.83 -0.26
CA VAL A 193 10.10 1.62 1.05
C VAL A 193 10.16 0.14 1.43
N VAL A 194 9.13 -0.66 1.13
CA VAL A 194 9.21 -2.11 1.39
C VAL A 194 10.22 -2.80 0.44
N ALA A 195 10.28 -2.38 -0.82
CA ALA A 195 11.17 -2.94 -1.83
C ALA A 195 12.66 -2.60 -1.63
N GLY A 196 13.04 -1.84 -0.60
CA GLY A 196 14.44 -1.48 -0.34
C GLY A 196 14.98 -0.35 -1.23
N ASN A 197 14.12 0.31 -2.02
CA ASN A 197 14.54 1.41 -2.89
C ASN A 197 14.88 2.68 -2.07
N ALA A 198 15.64 3.60 -2.69
CA ALA A 198 15.95 4.91 -2.12
C ALA A 198 14.66 5.72 -1.98
N ALA A 199 14.08 5.69 -0.79
CA ALA A 199 12.85 6.38 -0.44
C ALA A 199 13.07 7.10 0.89
N PRO A 200 12.38 8.23 1.14
CA PRO A 200 12.51 8.98 2.38
C PRO A 200 11.80 8.22 3.51
N VAL A 201 12.45 7.17 4.03
CA VAL A 201 11.90 6.26 5.05
C VAL A 201 11.39 7.06 6.25
N LYS A 202 12.16 8.05 6.71
CA LYS A 202 11.77 8.96 7.79
C LYS A 202 10.41 9.61 7.57
N ASP A 203 10.17 10.16 6.38
CA ASP A 203 8.92 10.88 6.08
C ASP A 203 7.75 9.90 6.01
N VAL A 204 7.93 8.78 5.31
CA VAL A 204 6.91 7.73 5.18
C VAL A 204 6.54 7.17 6.56
N VAL A 205 7.53 6.76 7.36
CA VAL A 205 7.29 6.17 8.68
C VAL A 205 6.76 7.21 9.67
N GLY A 206 7.17 8.47 9.54
CA GLY A 206 6.65 9.58 10.35
C GLY A 206 5.15 9.85 10.14
N VAL A 207 4.69 9.76 8.89
CA VAL A 207 3.26 9.85 8.54
C VAL A 207 2.52 8.56 8.97
N SER A 208 3.06 7.37 8.63
CA SER A 208 2.49 6.08 9.05
C SER A 208 2.28 5.99 10.55
N ALA A 209 3.21 6.50 11.37
CA ALA A 209 3.10 6.47 12.82
C ALA A 209 1.89 7.23 13.37
N ARG A 210 1.60 8.40 12.79
CA ARG A 210 0.41 9.19 13.16
C ARG A 210 -0.87 8.53 12.68
N ILE A 211 -0.84 7.96 11.48
CA ILE A 211 -1.98 7.21 10.91
C ILE A 211 -2.28 5.97 11.75
N ALA A 212 -1.26 5.25 12.23
CA ALA A 212 -1.42 4.08 13.08
C ALA A 212 -2.11 4.44 14.41
N GLU A 213 -1.64 5.51 15.08
CA GLU A 213 -2.27 6.01 16.31
C GLU A 213 -3.71 6.48 16.06
N ALA A 214 -3.96 7.23 14.97
CA ALA A 214 -5.30 7.67 14.60
C ALA A 214 -6.25 6.49 14.33
N THR A 215 -5.74 5.45 13.66
CA THR A 215 -6.49 4.23 13.34
C THR A 215 -6.83 3.43 14.60
N GLU A 216 -5.93 3.34 15.57
CA GLU A 216 -6.19 2.71 16.86
C GLU A 216 -7.37 3.40 17.57
N GLN A 217 -7.36 4.73 17.61
CA GLN A 217 -8.44 5.52 18.22
C GLN A 217 -9.76 5.37 17.45
N TYR A 218 -9.71 5.32 16.12
CA TYR A 218 -10.90 5.07 15.28
C TYR A 218 -11.53 3.72 15.63
N ASN A 219 -10.72 2.67 15.68
CA ASN A 219 -11.17 1.31 15.97
C ASN A 219 -11.70 1.18 17.40
N ALA A 220 -11.16 1.95 18.34
CA ALA A 220 -11.66 2.05 19.72
C ALA A 220 -12.96 2.87 19.84
N GLY A 221 -13.44 3.52 18.77
CA GLY A 221 -14.63 4.38 18.79
C GLY A 221 -14.36 5.80 19.33
N ASN A 222 -13.11 6.15 19.58
CA ASN A 222 -12.68 7.47 20.05
C ASN A 222 -12.55 8.44 18.87
N PHE A 223 -13.66 8.69 18.17
CA PHE A 223 -13.66 9.41 16.89
C PHE A 223 -13.11 10.85 16.99
N SER A 224 -13.35 11.55 18.09
CA SER A 224 -12.79 12.90 18.29
C SER A 224 -11.26 12.89 18.34
N GLU A 225 -10.66 11.94 19.06
CA GLU A 225 -9.21 11.83 19.16
C GLU A 225 -8.60 11.29 17.86
N SER A 226 -9.29 10.34 17.23
CA SER A 226 -8.92 9.84 15.90
C SER A 226 -8.85 10.96 14.87
N GLY A 227 -9.87 11.82 14.81
CA GLY A 227 -9.90 12.98 13.90
C GLY A 227 -8.76 13.96 14.18
N ARG A 228 -8.47 14.25 15.45
CA ARG A 228 -7.33 15.09 15.84
C ARG A 228 -6.01 14.52 15.32
N LEU A 229 -5.76 13.23 15.49
CA LEU A 229 -4.55 12.55 15.03
C LEU A 229 -4.46 12.44 13.50
N PHE A 230 -5.58 12.22 12.79
CA PHE A 230 -5.59 12.26 11.33
C PHE A 230 -5.28 13.65 10.78
N LYS A 231 -5.75 14.71 11.46
CA LYS A 231 -5.38 16.09 11.10
C LYS A 231 -3.88 16.32 11.26
N GLU A 232 -3.27 15.84 12.34
CA GLU A 232 -1.81 15.92 12.50
C GLU A 232 -1.04 15.12 11.43
N ALA A 233 -1.54 13.94 11.05
CA ALA A 233 -0.98 13.17 9.95
C ALA A 233 -1.07 13.92 8.62
N LEU A 234 -2.20 14.58 8.37
CA LEU A 234 -2.43 15.40 7.19
C LEU A 234 -1.45 16.57 7.14
N ASP A 235 -1.29 17.30 8.25
CA ASP A 235 -0.35 18.42 8.36
C ASP A 235 1.11 17.96 8.12
N ALA A 236 1.49 16.81 8.71
CA ALA A 236 2.82 16.21 8.51
C ALA A 236 3.08 15.78 7.06
N SER A 237 2.03 15.43 6.31
CA SER A 237 2.11 15.07 4.89
C SER A 237 2.10 16.27 3.93
N GLY A 238 2.11 17.49 4.45
CA GLY A 238 1.96 18.71 3.63
C GLY A 238 0.56 18.90 3.06
N GLY A 239 -0.47 18.35 3.71
CA GLY A 239 -1.88 18.54 3.35
C GLY A 239 -2.37 17.70 2.18
N LYS A 240 -1.64 16.66 1.76
CA LYS A 240 -1.93 15.90 0.53
C LYS A 240 -2.18 14.40 0.72
N SER A 241 -1.98 13.86 1.93
CA SER A 241 -2.25 12.43 2.18
C SER A 241 -3.75 12.13 2.02
N LEU A 242 -4.09 11.37 0.98
CA LEU A 242 -5.45 10.90 0.74
C LEU A 242 -5.88 9.92 1.84
N LEU A 243 -4.93 9.16 2.40
CA LEU A 243 -5.19 8.28 3.54
C LEU A 243 -5.56 9.08 4.80
N ALA A 244 -4.81 10.13 5.11
CA ALA A 244 -5.10 10.99 6.25
C ALA A 244 -6.42 11.77 6.08
N LEU A 245 -6.68 12.32 4.89
CA LEU A 245 -7.96 12.98 4.57
C LEU A 245 -9.14 12.01 4.68
N SER A 246 -8.98 10.78 4.18
CA SER A 246 -10.02 9.74 4.29
C SER A 246 -10.29 9.36 5.74
N GLY A 247 -9.24 9.23 6.56
CA GLY A 247 -9.38 8.94 7.99
C GLY A 247 -10.00 10.10 8.79
N LEU A 248 -9.61 11.34 8.49
CA LEU A 248 -10.20 12.54 9.10
C LEU A 248 -11.70 12.62 8.77
N TYR A 249 -12.05 12.48 7.50
CA TYR A 249 -13.44 12.45 7.05
C TYR A 249 -14.26 11.40 7.82
N GLN A 250 -13.74 10.17 7.92
CA GLN A 250 -14.46 9.10 8.61
C GLN A 250 -14.60 9.36 10.10
N SER A 251 -13.57 9.92 10.73
CA SER A 251 -13.61 10.27 12.15
C SER A 251 -14.65 11.36 12.43
N GLU A 252 -14.71 12.40 11.61
CA GLU A 252 -15.71 13.47 11.72
C GLU A 252 -17.12 12.94 11.46
N PHE A 253 -17.30 12.12 10.42
CA PHE A 253 -18.60 11.54 10.07
C PHE A 253 -19.14 10.61 11.16
N ARG A 254 -18.30 9.71 11.67
CA ARG A 254 -18.67 8.77 12.76
C ARG A 254 -18.83 9.48 14.10
N GLY A 255 -18.09 10.56 14.34
CA GLY A 255 -18.23 11.43 15.50
C GLY A 255 -19.47 12.33 15.46
N GLY A 256 -20.17 12.41 14.31
CA GLY A 256 -21.39 13.19 14.13
C GLY A 256 -21.17 14.65 13.70
N ASP A 257 -19.93 15.07 13.44
CA ASP A 257 -19.63 16.39 12.88
C ASP A 257 -19.74 16.35 11.35
N PHE A 258 -20.99 16.28 10.86
CA PHE A 258 -21.26 16.15 9.42
C PHE A 258 -20.84 17.39 8.61
N LEU A 259 -20.76 18.57 9.23
CA LEU A 259 -20.32 19.79 8.56
C LEU A 259 -18.80 19.77 8.35
N ALA A 260 -18.03 19.32 9.34
CA ALA A 260 -16.60 19.10 9.15
C ALA A 260 -16.35 17.99 8.13
N ALA A 261 -17.06 16.86 8.25
CA ALA A 261 -16.94 15.75 7.32
C ALA A 261 -17.21 16.17 5.86
N GLU A 262 -18.24 16.98 5.59
CA GLU A 262 -18.52 17.45 4.22
C GLU A 262 -17.40 18.37 3.69
N ARG A 263 -16.79 19.22 4.53
CA ARG A 263 -15.63 20.04 4.13
C ARG A 263 -14.42 19.18 3.82
N THR A 264 -14.05 18.28 4.74
CA THR A 264 -12.91 17.37 4.59
C THR A 264 -13.07 16.47 3.37
N PHE A 265 -14.29 16.00 3.09
CA PHE A 265 -14.56 15.24 1.88
C PHE A 265 -14.35 16.07 0.60
N GLY A 266 -14.73 17.35 0.61
CA GLY A 266 -14.42 18.28 -0.48
C GLY A 266 -12.91 18.44 -0.70
N GLU A 267 -12.14 18.58 0.37
CA GLU A 267 -10.66 18.63 0.33
C GLU A 267 -10.06 17.32 -0.20
N LEU A 268 -10.61 16.18 0.23
CA LEU A 268 -10.22 14.85 -0.26
C LEU A 268 -10.42 14.73 -1.78
N VAL A 269 -11.58 15.14 -2.29
CA VAL A 269 -11.87 15.13 -3.72
C VAL A 269 -10.91 16.05 -4.48
N ALA A 270 -10.68 17.26 -3.97
CA ALA A 270 -9.76 18.21 -4.59
C ALA A 270 -8.33 17.66 -4.65
N ALA A 271 -7.85 17.06 -3.56
CA ALA A 271 -6.53 16.44 -3.49
C ALA A 271 -6.41 15.26 -4.48
N ALA A 272 -7.43 14.39 -4.57
CA ALA A 272 -7.43 13.25 -5.49
C ALA A 272 -7.49 13.67 -6.97
N ILE A 273 -8.24 14.72 -7.30
CA ILE A 273 -8.22 15.33 -8.64
C ILE A 273 -6.83 15.90 -8.94
N GLY A 274 -6.23 16.60 -7.98
CA GLY A 274 -4.87 17.15 -8.10
C GLY A 274 -3.80 16.08 -8.29
N SER A 275 -3.98 14.87 -7.75
CA SER A 275 -3.10 13.71 -7.97
C SER A 275 -3.43 12.93 -9.25
N GLY A 276 -4.38 13.38 -10.06
CA GLY A 276 -4.66 12.80 -11.38
C GLY A 276 -5.60 11.59 -11.39
N LYS A 277 -6.12 11.15 -10.24
CA LYS A 277 -7.05 10.02 -10.16
C LYS A 277 -7.92 10.08 -8.90
N LEU A 278 -9.24 9.93 -9.08
CA LEU A 278 -10.21 9.86 -7.98
C LEU A 278 -10.94 8.51 -8.04
N SER A 279 -10.76 7.62 -7.06
CA SER A 279 -11.35 6.27 -7.04
C SER A 279 -12.38 6.12 -5.91
N ILE A 280 -13.63 6.53 -6.15
CA ILE A 280 -14.69 6.49 -5.13
C ILE A 280 -15.30 5.09 -5.00
N LYS A 281 -15.56 4.71 -3.75
CA LYS A 281 -16.23 3.45 -3.37
C LYS A 281 -17.76 3.60 -3.43
N PHE A 282 -18.32 3.64 -4.63
CA PHE A 282 -19.77 3.52 -4.81
C PHE A 282 -20.19 2.04 -4.87
N LEU A 283 -20.98 1.62 -3.88
CA LEU A 283 -21.67 0.33 -3.89
C LEU A 283 -23.00 0.46 -4.63
N PHE A 284 -23.31 -0.57 -5.43
CA PHE A 284 -24.51 -0.65 -6.25
C PHE A 284 -25.34 -1.88 -5.86
N GLU A 285 -26.64 -1.85 -6.15
CA GLU A 285 -27.49 -3.01 -6.04
C GLU A 285 -26.99 -4.17 -6.93
N VAL A 286 -27.23 -5.41 -6.48
CA VAL A 286 -26.89 -6.62 -7.21
C VAL A 286 -27.58 -6.58 -8.58
N ASN A 287 -26.81 -6.81 -9.65
CA ASN A 287 -27.30 -6.75 -11.05
C ASN A 287 -27.97 -5.42 -11.46
N GLY A 288 -27.78 -4.34 -10.67
CA GLY A 288 -28.43 -3.05 -10.85
C GLY A 288 -27.45 -1.88 -10.99
N THR A 289 -27.99 -0.74 -11.42
CA THR A 289 -27.28 0.55 -11.53
C THR A 289 -27.60 1.51 -10.40
N ALA A 290 -28.65 1.23 -9.61
CA ALA A 290 -28.97 2.02 -8.44
C ALA A 290 -27.90 1.84 -7.36
N PHE A 291 -27.65 2.90 -6.59
CA PHE A 291 -26.78 2.81 -5.43
C PHE A 291 -27.38 1.89 -4.38
N ALA A 292 -26.54 1.11 -3.71
CA ALA A 292 -26.96 0.32 -2.57
C ALA A 292 -27.47 1.24 -1.45
N ALA A 293 -28.70 1.03 -1.01
CA ALA A 293 -29.33 1.79 0.07
C ALA A 293 -29.08 1.11 1.43
N THR A 294 -27.81 0.99 1.83
CA THR A 294 -27.41 0.29 3.06
C THR A 294 -26.83 1.25 4.10
N GLY A 295 -27.40 1.22 5.31
CA GLY A 295 -26.93 1.99 6.47
C GLY A 295 -26.72 3.48 6.15
N ASP A 296 -25.57 4.00 6.57
CA ASP A 296 -25.22 5.41 6.43
C ASP A 296 -24.90 5.86 4.99
N LEU A 297 -24.77 4.93 4.02
CA LEU A 297 -24.45 5.27 2.63
C LEU A 297 -25.57 6.10 1.99
N THR A 298 -26.81 5.89 2.44
CA THR A 298 -27.98 6.70 2.04
C THR A 298 -27.81 8.19 2.39
N ARG A 299 -27.05 8.51 3.44
CA ARG A 299 -26.69 9.88 3.84
C ARG A 299 -25.40 10.35 3.15
N GLN A 300 -24.41 9.47 3.03
CA GLN A 300 -23.10 9.83 2.50
C GLN A 300 -23.13 10.09 0.99
N TYR A 301 -23.78 9.24 0.19
CA TYR A 301 -23.73 9.35 -1.28
C TYR A 301 -24.26 10.67 -1.83
N PRO A 302 -25.42 11.21 -1.38
CA PRO A 302 -25.85 12.52 -1.84
C PRO A 302 -24.83 13.63 -1.53
N MET A 303 -24.17 13.56 -0.37
CA MET A 303 -23.11 14.50 -0.01
C MET A 303 -21.88 14.33 -0.89
N TRP A 304 -21.41 13.09 -1.09
CA TRP A 304 -20.27 12.79 -1.94
C TRP A 304 -20.49 13.29 -3.36
N GLN A 305 -21.65 13.03 -3.94
CA GLN A 305 -21.98 13.49 -5.27
C GLN A 305 -21.99 15.01 -5.38
N ARG A 306 -22.54 15.73 -4.39
CA ARG A 306 -22.50 17.20 -4.36
C ARG A 306 -21.07 17.73 -4.33
N GLN A 307 -20.22 17.20 -3.46
CA GLN A 307 -18.83 17.64 -3.36
C GLN A 307 -18.01 17.27 -4.60
N ILE A 308 -18.19 16.06 -5.15
CA ILE A 308 -17.58 15.65 -6.41
C ILE A 308 -18.00 16.62 -7.53
N ALA A 309 -19.31 16.82 -7.74
CA ALA A 309 -19.80 17.72 -8.78
C ALA A 309 -19.28 19.16 -8.59
N LYS A 310 -19.23 19.65 -7.35
CA LYS A 310 -18.69 20.97 -7.00
C LYS A 310 -17.21 21.10 -7.42
N GLN A 311 -16.34 20.19 -6.96
CA GLN A 311 -14.90 20.27 -7.21
C GLN A 311 -14.56 20.14 -8.70
N ILE A 312 -15.30 19.30 -9.43
CA ILE A 312 -15.13 19.18 -10.89
C ILE A 312 -15.49 20.49 -11.58
N ALA A 313 -16.61 21.09 -11.19
CA ALA A 313 -17.11 22.30 -11.82
C ALA A 313 -16.22 23.52 -11.53
N GLU A 314 -15.65 23.62 -10.33
CA GLU A 314 -14.68 24.65 -9.94
C GLU A 314 -13.32 24.48 -10.64
N GLY A 315 -12.94 23.25 -10.99
CA GLY A 315 -11.78 22.96 -11.83
C GLY A 315 -12.04 23.15 -13.33
N SER A 316 -10.99 23.01 -14.14
CA SER A 316 -11.05 23.05 -15.61
C SER A 316 -10.92 21.68 -16.28
N ALA A 317 -10.79 20.60 -15.50
CA ALA A 317 -10.59 19.26 -16.03
C ALA A 317 -11.87 18.68 -16.65
N CYS A 318 -11.69 17.81 -17.64
CA CYS A 318 -12.71 16.89 -18.08
C CYS A 318 -12.44 15.51 -17.46
N LEU A 319 -13.48 14.72 -17.27
CA LEU A 319 -13.36 13.43 -16.59
C LEU A 319 -14.01 12.32 -17.39
N GLU A 320 -13.36 11.16 -17.38
CA GLU A 320 -13.99 9.91 -17.74
C GLU A 320 -14.37 9.16 -16.46
N VAL A 321 -15.66 8.90 -16.30
CA VAL A 321 -16.20 8.04 -15.24
C VAL A 321 -16.07 6.59 -15.69
N GLN A 322 -15.27 5.79 -15.01
CA GLN A 322 -14.97 4.41 -15.34
C GLN A 322 -15.64 3.49 -14.32
N GLY A 323 -16.50 2.60 -14.78
CA GLY A 323 -17.12 1.57 -13.93
C GLY A 323 -16.31 0.29 -13.97
N HIS A 324 -16.17 -0.38 -12.82
CA HIS A 324 -15.52 -1.68 -12.70
C HIS A 324 -16.47 -2.73 -12.10
N ALA A 325 -16.19 -4.00 -12.36
CA ALA A 325 -16.91 -5.14 -11.83
C ALA A 325 -15.94 -6.22 -11.32
N SER A 326 -16.39 -7.03 -10.37
CA SER A 326 -15.66 -8.23 -9.96
C SER A 326 -15.63 -9.26 -11.10
N ARG A 327 -14.75 -10.27 -10.98
CA ARG A 327 -14.60 -11.35 -11.97
C ARG A 327 -15.75 -12.38 -11.96
N SER A 328 -16.89 -12.01 -11.38
CA SER A 328 -18.08 -12.85 -11.26
C SER A 328 -19.03 -12.62 -12.43
N GLY A 329 -19.38 -13.67 -13.18
CA GLY A 329 -20.22 -13.57 -14.38
C GLY A 329 -19.43 -13.46 -15.70
N THR A 330 -20.13 -13.25 -16.81
CA THR A 330 -19.50 -13.18 -18.13
C THR A 330 -18.90 -11.81 -18.41
N GLU A 331 -17.83 -11.76 -19.20
CA GLU A 331 -17.16 -10.51 -19.61
C GLU A 331 -18.13 -9.51 -20.24
N ALA A 332 -18.86 -9.95 -21.28
CA ALA A 332 -19.84 -9.11 -21.97
C ALA A 332 -20.96 -8.57 -21.06
N TYR A 333 -21.32 -9.30 -19.99
CA TYR A 333 -22.27 -8.81 -19.01
C TYR A 333 -21.64 -7.73 -18.12
N ASN A 334 -20.45 -8.00 -17.61
CA ASN A 334 -19.72 -7.09 -16.71
C ASN A 334 -19.32 -5.78 -17.41
N ASP A 335 -18.92 -5.82 -18.68
CA ASP A 335 -18.65 -4.63 -19.49
C ASP A 335 -19.89 -3.73 -19.60
N LYS A 336 -21.04 -4.33 -19.94
CA LYS A 336 -22.31 -3.59 -20.06
C LYS A 336 -22.81 -3.06 -18.71
N LEU A 337 -22.72 -3.86 -17.64
CA LEU A 337 -23.18 -3.45 -16.32
C LEU A 337 -22.31 -2.30 -15.77
N SER A 338 -20.99 -2.45 -15.86
CA SER A 338 -20.05 -1.43 -15.40
C SER A 338 -20.19 -0.12 -16.18
N ALA A 339 -20.37 -0.17 -17.51
CA ALA A 339 -20.64 1.00 -18.33
C ALA A 339 -21.93 1.74 -17.91
N ARG A 340 -23.02 1.01 -17.68
CA ARG A 340 -24.30 1.60 -17.24
C ARG A 340 -24.19 2.23 -15.83
N ARG A 341 -23.43 1.63 -14.92
CA ARG A 341 -23.15 2.22 -13.59
C ARG A 341 -22.36 3.52 -13.71
N ALA A 342 -21.33 3.55 -14.55
CA ALA A 342 -20.56 4.75 -14.83
C ALA A 342 -21.41 5.88 -15.44
N GLU A 343 -22.25 5.54 -16.43
CA GLU A 343 -23.19 6.49 -17.03
C GLU A 343 -24.20 7.02 -16.02
N TYR A 344 -24.72 6.16 -15.13
CA TYR A 344 -25.63 6.56 -14.06
C TYR A 344 -24.98 7.57 -13.11
N VAL A 345 -23.74 7.32 -12.68
CA VAL A 345 -22.97 8.28 -11.86
C VAL A 345 -22.74 9.59 -12.62
N ALA A 346 -22.31 9.54 -13.87
CA ALA A 346 -22.08 10.74 -14.68
C ALA A 346 -23.37 11.59 -14.82
N ASN A 347 -24.51 10.95 -15.07
CA ASN A 347 -25.81 11.61 -15.17
C ASN A 347 -26.28 12.21 -13.84
N SER A 348 -26.04 11.52 -12.73
CA SER A 348 -26.31 12.06 -11.40
C SER A 348 -25.50 13.35 -11.15
N LEU A 349 -24.20 13.36 -11.47
CA LEU A 349 -23.36 14.55 -11.31
C LEU A 349 -23.81 15.71 -12.20
N ARG A 350 -24.16 15.44 -13.47
CA ARG A 350 -24.73 16.45 -14.39
C ARG A 350 -26.06 17.02 -13.89
N SER A 351 -26.86 16.21 -13.19
CA SER A 351 -28.15 16.67 -12.63
C SER A 351 -27.95 17.61 -11.45
N ILE A 352 -26.89 17.41 -10.66
CA ILE A 352 -26.52 18.29 -9.54
C ILE A 352 -25.86 19.57 -10.08
N ARG A 353 -25.02 19.46 -11.12
CA ARG A 353 -24.28 20.56 -11.75
C ARG A 353 -24.41 20.51 -13.28
N PRO A 354 -25.42 21.21 -13.85
CA PRO A 354 -25.67 21.21 -15.30
C PRO A 354 -24.51 21.70 -16.16
N ASP A 355 -23.63 22.53 -15.61
CA ASP A 355 -22.40 23.02 -16.24
C ASP A 355 -21.31 21.94 -16.44
N LEU A 356 -21.51 20.73 -15.90
CA LEU A 356 -20.71 19.55 -16.21
C LEU A 356 -21.10 18.88 -17.54
N LYS A 357 -22.14 19.35 -18.22
CA LYS A 357 -22.53 18.84 -19.54
C LYS A 357 -21.38 19.03 -20.54
N GLY A 358 -21.00 17.94 -21.21
CA GLY A 358 -19.85 17.92 -22.14
C GLY A 358 -18.48 17.78 -21.47
N ARG A 359 -18.39 17.87 -20.13
CA ARG A 359 -17.14 17.69 -19.37
C ARG A 359 -16.96 16.31 -18.75
N LEU A 360 -18.02 15.49 -18.77
CA LEU A 360 -18.01 14.12 -18.29
C LEU A 360 -18.24 13.17 -19.46
N SER A 361 -17.44 12.12 -19.57
CA SER A 361 -17.71 10.92 -20.36
C SER A 361 -17.83 9.71 -19.42
N SER A 362 -18.27 8.56 -19.93
CA SER A 362 -18.37 7.34 -19.14
C SER A 362 -17.98 6.11 -19.95
N SER A 363 -17.32 5.15 -19.29
CA SER A 363 -16.95 3.86 -19.87
C SER A 363 -17.08 2.72 -18.87
N GLY A 364 -17.23 1.49 -19.38
CA GLY A 364 -17.20 0.26 -18.59
C GLY A 364 -15.90 -0.47 -18.80
N LYS A 365 -15.26 -0.88 -17.72
CA LYS A 365 -14.02 -1.67 -17.72
C LYS A 365 -14.25 -3.15 -17.43
N GLY A 366 -15.49 -3.52 -17.08
CA GLY A 366 -15.80 -4.89 -16.64
C GLY A 366 -14.84 -5.32 -15.56
N PHE A 367 -14.23 -6.50 -15.73
CA PHE A 367 -13.19 -7.01 -14.85
C PHE A 367 -11.76 -6.92 -15.43
N SER A 368 -11.57 -6.16 -16.50
CA SER A 368 -10.26 -6.05 -17.17
C SER A 368 -9.18 -5.36 -16.32
N GLU A 369 -9.62 -4.54 -15.35
CA GLU A 369 -8.78 -3.75 -14.46
C GLU A 369 -9.06 -4.08 -12.97
N ASN A 370 -9.26 -5.37 -12.66
CA ASN A 370 -9.38 -5.84 -11.27
C ASN A 370 -8.08 -5.63 -10.50
N ILE A 371 -8.23 -5.22 -9.25
CA ILE A 371 -7.15 -5.04 -8.28
C ILE A 371 -6.90 -6.35 -7.53
N VAL A 372 -7.96 -7.02 -7.07
CA VAL A 372 -7.87 -8.31 -6.37
C VAL A 372 -8.15 -9.48 -7.32
N GLY A 373 -9.29 -9.44 -8.01
CA GLY A 373 -9.63 -10.38 -9.07
C GLY A 373 -9.93 -11.80 -8.60
N SER A 374 -10.28 -11.98 -7.32
CA SER A 374 -10.47 -13.32 -6.75
C SER A 374 -11.75 -14.00 -7.29
N GLY A 375 -12.81 -13.22 -7.52
CA GLY A 375 -14.10 -13.71 -8.02
C GLY A 375 -14.91 -14.44 -6.94
N THR A 376 -14.58 -14.24 -5.65
CA THR A 376 -15.34 -14.77 -4.51
C THR A 376 -16.57 -13.93 -4.19
N ASP A 377 -16.65 -12.71 -4.73
CA ASP A 377 -17.74 -11.74 -4.53
C ASP A 377 -17.96 -11.35 -3.05
N ASP A 378 -16.93 -11.47 -2.22
CA ASP A 378 -16.94 -11.09 -0.81
C ASP A 378 -16.47 -9.63 -0.58
N ALA A 379 -16.09 -9.31 0.66
CA ALA A 379 -15.58 -8.00 1.04
C ALA A 379 -14.22 -7.66 0.41
N GLN A 380 -13.40 -8.67 0.07
CA GLN A 380 -12.12 -8.49 -0.61
C GLN A 380 -12.33 -8.02 -2.06
N ASP A 381 -13.35 -8.55 -2.73
CA ASP A 381 -13.72 -8.16 -4.10
C ASP A 381 -14.50 -6.83 -4.16
N ALA A 382 -14.83 -6.21 -3.01
CA ALA A 382 -15.52 -4.92 -2.99
C ALA A 382 -14.73 -3.81 -3.69
N ILE A 383 -13.40 -3.89 -3.70
CA ILE A 383 -12.52 -2.97 -4.43
C ILE A 383 -12.61 -3.09 -5.95
N ASP A 384 -13.04 -4.25 -6.45
CA ASP A 384 -13.23 -4.45 -7.88
C ASP A 384 -14.58 -3.92 -8.37
N ARG A 385 -15.52 -3.66 -7.45
CA ARG A 385 -16.84 -3.08 -7.73
C ARG A 385 -16.83 -1.57 -7.43
N ARG A 386 -16.00 -0.82 -8.15
CA ARG A 386 -15.73 0.61 -7.91
C ARG A 386 -16.06 1.50 -9.10
N VAL A 387 -16.02 2.82 -8.84
CA VAL A 387 -16.07 3.85 -9.89
C VAL A 387 -14.83 4.72 -9.76
N GLU A 388 -14.09 4.84 -10.87
CA GLU A 388 -12.93 5.70 -10.97
C GLU A 388 -13.23 6.90 -11.85
N PHE A 389 -12.63 8.04 -11.54
CA PHE A 389 -12.69 9.25 -12.32
C PHE A 389 -11.28 9.52 -12.82
N LYS A 390 -11.08 9.30 -14.11
CA LYS A 390 -9.82 9.59 -14.79
C LYS A 390 -9.83 11.03 -15.26
N ILE A 391 -8.82 11.79 -14.84
CA ILE A 391 -8.64 13.18 -15.29
C ILE A 391 -8.18 13.17 -16.76
N LEU A 392 -8.87 13.93 -17.60
CA LEU A 392 -8.58 14.08 -19.02
C LEU A 392 -8.46 15.57 -19.39
N PRO A 393 -7.65 15.91 -20.41
CA PRO A 393 -7.78 17.19 -21.09
C PRO A 393 -9.19 17.34 -21.65
N CYS A 394 -9.79 18.52 -21.51
CA CYS A 394 -11.04 18.80 -22.21
C CYS A 394 -10.78 18.86 -23.72
N ALA A 395 -11.63 18.20 -24.49
CA ALA A 395 -11.64 18.39 -25.94
C ALA A 395 -11.86 19.87 -26.24
N GLN A 396 -11.01 20.45 -27.08
CA GLN A 396 -11.12 21.84 -27.54
C GLN A 396 -12.30 22.02 -28.48
#